data_AF-C2KY40-F1
#
_entry.id   AF-C2KY40-F1
#
_cell.length_a   1.000
_cell.length_b   1.000
_cell.length_c   1.000
_cell.angle_alpha   90.00
_cell.angle_beta   90.00
_cell.angle_gamma   90.00
#
_symmetry.space_group_name_H-M   'P 1'
#
loop_
_entity.id
_entity.type
_entity.pdbx_description
1 polymer ?
#
loop_
_entity_poly.entity_id
_entity_poly.type
_entity_poly.pdbx_seq_one_letter_code
_entity_poly.pdbx_strand_id
1 'polypeptide(L)'
;MLEAGEAITADSLEKVYHDLNSYYFGHDMKIDDLISVEWSRIPHFYYNFYVYQYATSFAVSCAIAKRILAKEEGALEQYKKFLSSGCTNDPVSLLQLAGVDLSTEKPMVDAISMFHSIVQEMRDLYHEA
;
A
#
# COMPACT_ATOMS: atom_id res chain seq x y z
N MET A 1 -14.12 15.45 -11.89
CA MET A 1 -13.78 15.31 -13.32
C MET A 1 -14.85 14.52 -14.06
N LEU A 2 -14.66 13.23 -14.39
CA LEU A 2 -15.61 12.51 -15.26
C LEU A 2 -17.03 12.40 -14.66
N GLU A 3 -17.14 11.96 -13.40
CA GLU A 3 -18.44 11.83 -12.71
C GLU A 3 -19.14 13.17 -12.49
N ALA A 4 -18.37 14.27 -12.49
CA ALA A 4 -18.88 15.63 -12.41
C ALA A 4 -19.23 16.23 -13.79
N GLY A 5 -19.06 15.47 -14.89
CA GLY A 5 -19.32 15.93 -16.25
C GLY A 5 -18.24 16.86 -16.82
N GLU A 6 -17.09 17.00 -16.16
CA GLU A 6 -15.99 17.84 -16.62
C GLU A 6 -15.13 17.10 -17.64
N ALA A 7 -14.61 17.82 -18.64
CA ALA A 7 -13.72 17.25 -19.65
C ALA A 7 -12.39 16.79 -19.02
N ILE A 8 -11.89 15.64 -19.47
CA ILE A 8 -10.56 15.14 -19.11
C ILE A 8 -9.56 15.58 -20.18
N THR A 9 -8.70 16.54 -19.85
CA THR A 9 -7.62 17.02 -20.72
C THR A 9 -6.25 16.64 -20.16
N ALA A 10 -5.21 16.65 -21.00
CA ALA A 10 -3.84 16.41 -20.53
C ALA A 10 -3.46 17.37 -19.39
N ASP A 11 -3.65 18.68 -19.59
CA ASP A 11 -3.39 19.71 -18.58
C ASP A 11 -4.08 19.43 -17.23
N SER A 12 -5.33 18.94 -17.26
CA SER A 12 -6.07 18.64 -16.03
C SER A 12 -5.51 17.42 -15.30
N LEU A 13 -5.07 16.39 -16.01
CA LEU A 13 -4.45 15.19 -15.44
C LEU A 13 -3.05 15.48 -14.93
N GLU A 14 -2.26 16.25 -15.67
CA GLU A 14 -0.93 16.71 -15.28
C GLU A 14 -1.00 17.51 -13.97
N LYS A 15 -1.98 18.41 -13.84
CA LYS A 15 -2.22 19.15 -12.60
C LYS A 15 -2.54 18.22 -11.44
N VAL A 16 -3.48 17.29 -11.61
CA VAL A 16 -3.84 16.31 -10.56
C VAL A 16 -2.62 15.49 -10.14
N TYR A 17 -1.82 15.04 -11.10
CA TYR A 17 -0.66 14.20 -10.83
C TYR A 17 0.47 14.96 -10.12
N HIS A 18 0.72 16.20 -10.53
CA HIS A 18 1.70 17.08 -9.89
C HIS A 18 1.29 17.43 -8.45
N ASP A 19 0.01 17.77 -8.23
CA ASP A 19 -0.51 18.08 -6.90
C ASP A 19 -0.41 16.85 -5.96
N LEU A 20 -0.71 15.65 -6.47
CA LEU A 20 -0.55 14.40 -5.72
C LEU A 20 0.93 14.13 -5.39
N ASN A 21 1.86 14.30 -6.34
CA ASN A 21 3.29 14.15 -6.06
C ASN A 21 3.76 15.10 -4.97
N SER A 22 3.36 16.37 -5.06
CA SER A 22 3.67 17.38 -4.05
C SER A 22 3.13 17.01 -2.67
N TYR A 23 1.89 16.49 -2.61
CA TYR A 23 1.27 16.04 -1.38
C TYR A 23 1.99 14.83 -0.75
N TYR A 24 2.31 13.81 -1.54
CA TYR A 24 2.90 12.56 -1.03
C TYR A 24 4.38 12.69 -0.66
N PHE A 25 5.17 13.41 -1.45
CA PHE A 25 6.62 13.54 -1.21
C PHE A 25 6.97 14.71 -0.27
N GLY A 26 6.11 15.72 -0.17
CA GLY A 26 6.30 16.86 0.72
C GLY A 26 7.44 17.80 0.30
N HIS A 27 7.65 18.84 1.10
CA HIS A 27 8.54 19.97 0.79
C HIS A 27 10.04 19.64 0.74
N ASP A 28 10.48 18.52 1.32
CA ASP A 28 11.89 18.12 1.34
C ASP A 28 12.35 17.52 0.00
N MET A 29 11.40 17.14 -0.87
CA MET A 29 11.67 16.62 -2.20
C MET A 29 11.52 17.71 -3.25
N LYS A 30 12.47 17.78 -4.20
CA LYS A 30 12.29 18.59 -5.40
C LYS A 30 11.30 17.90 -6.34
N ILE A 31 10.13 18.53 -6.54
CA ILE A 31 9.15 18.09 -7.53
C ILE A 31 9.55 18.68 -8.88
N ASP A 32 9.93 17.80 -9.82
CA ASP A 32 10.33 18.21 -11.17
C ASP A 32 9.10 18.45 -12.04
N ASP A 33 9.10 19.50 -12.86
CA ASP A 33 7.95 19.83 -13.71
C ASP A 33 7.56 18.67 -14.65
N LEU A 34 8.53 17.86 -15.11
CA LEU A 34 8.25 16.70 -15.96
C LEU A 34 7.62 15.52 -15.21
N ILE A 35 7.54 15.56 -13.88
CA ILE A 35 6.79 14.54 -13.14
C ILE A 35 5.30 14.61 -13.45
N SER A 36 4.80 15.79 -13.87
CA SER A 36 3.39 15.99 -14.18
C SER A 36 2.91 15.09 -15.32
N VAL A 37 3.77 14.70 -16.26
CA VAL A 37 3.42 13.85 -17.40
C VAL A 37 3.54 12.35 -17.09
N GLU A 38 4.00 11.96 -15.90
CA GLU A 38 4.26 10.56 -15.55
C GLU A 38 3.01 9.68 -15.60
N TRP A 39 1.81 10.22 -15.33
CA TRP A 39 0.56 9.47 -15.48
C TRP A 39 0.39 8.83 -16.86
N SER A 40 0.91 9.46 -17.91
CA SER A 40 0.75 9.03 -19.31
C SER A 40 1.51 7.74 -19.64
N ARG A 41 2.52 7.40 -18.84
CA ARG A 41 3.39 6.23 -19.08
C ARG A 41 3.13 5.07 -18.12
N ILE A 42 2.16 5.18 -17.21
CA ILE A 42 1.83 4.12 -16.24
C ILE A 42 0.85 3.13 -16.87
N PRO A 43 1.28 1.89 -17.22
CA PRO A 43 0.40 0.93 -17.89
C PRO A 43 -0.79 0.53 -17.02
N HIS A 44 -0.61 0.49 -15.70
CA HIS A 44 -1.64 0.10 -14.74
C HIS A 44 -2.85 1.03 -14.71
N PHE A 45 -2.75 2.27 -15.23
CA PHE A 45 -3.91 3.17 -15.34
C PHE A 45 -4.89 2.77 -16.45
N TYR A 46 -4.48 1.86 -17.34
CA TYR A 46 -5.34 1.24 -18.34
C TYR A 46 -6.01 -0.05 -17.84
N TYR A 47 -5.84 -0.38 -16.56
CA TYR A 47 -6.52 -1.48 -15.87
C TYR A 47 -7.61 -0.89 -14.97
N ASN A 48 -8.58 -1.72 -14.58
CA ASN A 48 -9.68 -1.27 -13.74
C ASN A 48 -9.29 -1.34 -12.25
N PHE A 49 -8.92 -0.19 -11.67
CA PHE A 49 -8.65 -0.03 -10.23
C PHE A 49 -7.69 -1.09 -9.66
N TYR A 50 -6.62 -1.41 -10.37
CA TYR A 50 -5.73 -2.51 -9.99
C TYR A 50 -4.74 -2.13 -8.88
N VAL A 51 -4.18 -0.92 -8.94
CA VAL A 51 -2.96 -0.55 -8.17
C VAL A 51 -3.14 -0.52 -6.65
N TYR A 52 -4.35 -0.29 -6.14
CA TYR A 52 -4.58 -0.23 -4.69
C TYR A 52 -4.29 -1.58 -4.00
N GLN A 53 -4.40 -2.68 -4.77
CA GLN A 53 -4.16 -4.03 -4.29
C GLN A 53 -2.72 -4.23 -3.80
N TYR A 54 -1.75 -3.49 -4.36
CA TYR A 54 -0.36 -3.55 -3.90
C TYR A 54 -0.22 -3.03 -2.47
N ALA A 55 -0.83 -1.88 -2.16
CA ALA A 55 -0.76 -1.28 -0.84
C ALA A 55 -1.45 -2.16 0.21
N THR A 56 -2.65 -2.67 -0.09
CA THR A 56 -3.38 -3.55 0.83
C THR A 56 -2.69 -4.90 1.01
N SER A 57 -2.19 -5.51 -0.06
CA SER A 57 -1.46 -6.79 0.02
C SER A 57 -0.16 -6.66 0.81
N PHE A 58 0.54 -5.53 0.67
CA PHE A 58 1.74 -5.26 1.45
C PHE A 58 1.42 -5.17 2.95
N ALA A 59 0.40 -4.36 3.32
CA ALA A 59 -0.01 -4.22 4.71
C ALA A 59 -0.45 -5.55 5.36
N VAL A 60 -1.20 -6.36 4.61
CA VAL A 60 -1.58 -7.72 5.01
C VAL A 60 -0.36 -8.61 5.23
N SER A 61 0.61 -8.55 4.31
CA SER A 61 1.84 -9.35 4.41
C SER A 61 2.64 -8.97 5.66
N CYS A 62 2.73 -7.68 5.99
CA CYS A 62 3.36 -7.21 7.23
C CYS A 62 2.63 -7.76 8.47
N ALA A 63 1.30 -7.71 8.49
CA ALA A 63 0.50 -8.22 9.61
C ALA A 63 0.71 -9.73 9.81
N ILE A 64 0.63 -10.53 8.74
CA ILE A 64 0.86 -11.98 8.80
C ILE A 64 2.29 -12.28 9.29
N ALA A 65 3.29 -11.64 8.69
CA ALA A 65 4.69 -11.86 9.05
C ALA A 65 4.97 -11.51 10.52
N LYS A 66 4.44 -10.38 11.01
CA LYS A 66 4.57 -9.97 12.42
C LYS A 66 4.04 -11.04 13.38
N ARG A 67 2.85 -11.60 13.11
CA ARG A 67 2.23 -12.64 13.94
C ARG A 67 3.07 -13.93 13.96
N ILE A 68 3.57 -14.35 12.80
CA ILE A 68 4.42 -15.54 12.67
C ILE A 68 5.75 -15.34 13.42
N LEU A 69 6.42 -14.20 13.23
CA LEU A 69 7.70 -13.90 13.87
C LEU A 69 7.57 -13.73 15.39
N ALA A 70 6.44 -13.21 15.87
CA ALA A 70 6.10 -13.13 17.28
C ALA A 70 5.74 -14.51 17.90
N LYS A 71 5.69 -15.58 17.09
CA LYS A 71 5.26 -16.92 17.51
C LYS A 71 3.88 -16.91 18.17
N GLU A 72 2.98 -16.06 17.66
CA GLU A 72 1.60 -16.04 18.13
C GLU A 72 0.96 -17.42 17.91
N GLU A 73 0.26 -17.92 18.93
CA GLU A 73 -0.34 -19.25 18.91
C GLU A 73 -1.28 -19.40 17.70
N GLY A 74 -1.03 -20.43 16.88
CA GLY A 74 -1.83 -20.73 15.70
C GLY A 74 -1.55 -19.87 14.46
N ALA A 75 -0.74 -18.81 14.51
CA ALA A 75 -0.49 -17.94 13.37
C ALA A 75 0.14 -18.66 12.15
N LEU A 76 1.10 -19.56 12.40
CA LEU A 76 1.72 -20.36 11.34
C LEU A 76 0.73 -21.32 10.67
N GLU A 77 -0.13 -21.97 11.45
CA GLU A 77 -1.12 -22.92 10.92
C GLU A 77 -2.24 -22.20 10.17
N GLN A 78 -2.67 -21.03 10.65
CA GLN A 78 -3.58 -20.12 9.93
C GLN A 78 -2.99 -19.71 8.56
N TYR A 79 -1.72 -19.32 8.52
CA TYR A 79 -1.07 -18.97 7.26
C TYR A 79 -0.97 -20.16 6.29
N LYS A 80 -0.59 -21.36 6.77
CA LYS A 80 -0.59 -22.57 5.95
C LYS A 80 -1.97 -22.90 5.39
N LYS A 81 -3.02 -22.76 6.22
CA LYS A 81 -4.41 -22.96 5.79
C LYS A 81 -4.79 -21.99 4.68
N PHE A 82 -4.44 -20.71 4.83
CA PHE A 82 -4.63 -19.70 3.78
C PHE A 82 -3.91 -20.09 2.48
N LEU A 83 -2.63 -20.45 2.53
CA LEU A 83 -1.89 -20.88 1.33
C LEU A 83 -2.53 -22.10 0.66
N SER A 84 -2.96 -23.09 1.43
CA SER A 84 -3.62 -24.29 0.89
C SER A 84 -5.02 -24.03 0.31
N SER A 85 -5.63 -22.88 0.63
CA SER A 85 -7.00 -22.58 0.20
C SER A 85 -7.08 -22.16 -1.27
N GLY A 86 -5.99 -21.68 -1.88
CA GLY A 86 -5.99 -21.19 -3.26
C GLY A 86 -7.06 -20.12 -3.51
N CYS A 87 -7.48 -19.95 -4.77
CA CYS A 87 -8.50 -18.97 -5.16
C CYS A 87 -9.93 -19.52 -4.99
N THR A 88 -10.24 -20.13 -3.83
CA THR A 88 -11.53 -20.80 -3.59
C THR A 88 -12.64 -19.87 -3.08
N ASN A 89 -12.30 -18.65 -2.65
CA ASN A 89 -13.26 -17.65 -2.18
C ASN A 89 -12.75 -16.23 -2.46
N ASP A 90 -13.51 -15.21 -2.09
CA ASP A 90 -13.10 -13.82 -2.24
C ASP A 90 -11.85 -13.50 -1.38
N PRO A 91 -10.95 -12.61 -1.85
CA PRO A 91 -9.69 -12.34 -1.17
C PRO A 91 -9.85 -11.85 0.27
N VAL A 92 -10.88 -11.06 0.57
CA VAL A 92 -11.09 -10.50 1.92
C VAL A 92 -11.46 -11.60 2.90
N SER A 93 -12.37 -12.50 2.52
CA SER A 93 -12.73 -13.66 3.33
C SER A 93 -11.56 -14.63 3.50
N LEU A 94 -10.75 -14.86 2.46
CA LEU A 94 -9.59 -15.75 2.56
C LEU A 94 -8.54 -15.21 3.54
N LEU A 95 -8.33 -13.90 3.60
CA LEU A 95 -7.36 -13.30 4.52
C LEU A 95 -7.77 -13.43 5.99
N GLN A 96 -9.06 -13.58 6.29
CA GLN A 96 -9.51 -13.92 7.65
C GLN A 96 -9.01 -15.30 8.09
N LEU A 97 -8.78 -16.24 7.17
CA LEU A 97 -8.15 -17.53 7.49
C LEU A 97 -6.70 -17.36 7.97
N ALA A 98 -6.01 -16.34 7.46
CA ALA A 98 -4.69 -15.92 7.91
C ALA A 98 -4.75 -14.96 9.12
N GLY A 99 -5.94 -14.77 9.71
CA GLY A 99 -6.22 -13.90 10.86
C GLY A 99 -5.99 -12.41 10.59
N VAL A 100 -6.22 -11.96 9.35
CA VAL A 100 -6.18 -10.54 8.98
C VAL A 100 -7.55 -10.09 8.48
N ASP A 101 -8.07 -9.02 9.06
CA ASP A 101 -9.37 -8.42 8.67
C ASP A 101 -9.16 -7.08 7.95
N LEU A 102 -9.33 -7.11 6.63
CA LEU A 102 -9.24 -5.93 5.77
C LEU A 102 -10.47 -5.01 5.83
N SER A 103 -11.53 -5.37 6.56
CA SER A 103 -12.66 -4.46 6.80
C SER A 103 -12.35 -3.37 7.83
N THR A 104 -11.20 -3.48 8.50
CA THR A 104 -10.71 -2.52 9.50
C THR A 104 -9.47 -1.79 9.00
N GLU A 105 -9.17 -0.62 9.57
CA GLU A 105 -7.93 0.12 9.27
C GLU A 105 -6.66 -0.51 9.87
N LYS A 106 -6.83 -1.47 10.78
CA LYS A 106 -5.74 -2.03 11.60
C LYS A 106 -4.54 -2.53 10.77
N PRO A 107 -4.71 -3.31 9.68
CA PRO A 107 -3.56 -3.79 8.90
C PRO A 107 -2.73 -2.66 8.32
N MET A 108 -3.37 -1.57 7.85
CA MET A 108 -2.68 -0.41 7.30
C MET A 108 -1.94 0.37 8.39
N VAL A 109 -2.58 0.61 9.54
CA VAL A 109 -1.97 1.31 10.68
C VAL A 109 -0.77 0.52 11.23
N ASP A 110 -0.88 -0.80 11.34
CA ASP A 110 0.22 -1.66 11.80
C ASP A 110 1.41 -1.62 10.82
N ALA A 111 1.16 -1.61 9.51
CA ALA A 111 2.21 -1.53 8.50
C ALA A 111 2.95 -0.18 8.52
N ILE A 112 2.21 0.93 8.67
CA ILE A 112 2.79 2.27 8.84
C ILE A 112 3.62 2.34 10.13
N SER A 113 3.11 1.76 11.22
CA SER A 113 3.83 1.71 12.50
C SER A 113 5.14 0.93 12.39
N MET A 114 5.15 -0.18 11.65
CA MET A 114 6.36 -0.96 11.37
C MET A 114 7.35 -0.17 10.50
N PHE A 115 6.88 0.54 9.48
CA PHE A 115 7.73 1.42 8.68
C PHE A 115 8.39 2.49 9.55
N HIS A 116 7.60 3.13 10.42
CA HIS A 116 8.10 4.14 11.36
C HIS A 116 9.20 3.58 12.27
N SER A 117 9.02 2.39 12.86
CA SER A 117 10.04 1.80 13.73
C SER A 117 11.34 1.50 13.00
N ILE A 118 11.27 1.00 11.75
CA ILE A 118 12.46 0.70 10.95
C ILE A 118 13.21 1.99 10.58
N VAL A 119 12.49 3.06 10.21
CA VAL A 119 13.10 4.36 9.93
C VAL A 119 13.76 4.95 11.18
N GLN A 120 13.14 4.79 12.35
CA GLN A 120 13.71 5.25 13.61
C GLN A 120 14.97 4.48 13.98
N GLU A 121 14.97 3.14 13.84
CA GLU A 121 16.16 2.31 14.05
C GLU A 121 17.30 2.72 13.12
N MET A 122 17.01 2.94 11.83
CA MET A 122 18.00 3.44 10.87
C MET A 122 18.59 4.79 11.29
N ARG A 123 17.76 5.71 11.79
CA ARG A 123 18.20 7.02 12.27
C ARG A 123 19.12 6.88 13.49
N ASP A 124 18.75 6.05 14.44
CA ASP A 124 19.53 5.84 15.67
C ASP A 124 20.92 5.28 15.32
N LEU A 125 20.98 4.25 14.46
CA LEU A 125 22.24 3.69 13.98
C LEU A 125 23.11 4.69 13.22
N TYR A 126 22.50 5.61 12.46
CA TYR A 126 23.25 6.65 11.75
C TYR A 126 23.86 7.70 12.69
N HIS A 127 23.21 8.00 13.82
CA HIS A 127 23.70 8.97 14.79
C HIS A 127 24.69 8.39 15.82
N GLU A 128 24.80 7.07 15.91
CA GLU A 128 25.81 6.38 16.72
C GLU A 128 27.18 6.24 16.03
N ALA A 129 27.25 6.48 14.72
CA ALA A 129 28.46 6.41 13.88
C ALA A 129 29.18 7.77 13.72
#